data_AF-A0A0G0TZY9-F1
#
_entry.id   AF-A0A0G0TZY9-F1
#
_cell.length_a   1.000
_cell.length_b   1.000
_cell.length_c   1.000
_cell.angle_alpha   90.00
_cell.angle_beta   90.00
_cell.angle_gamma   90.00
#
_symmetry.space_group_name_H-M   'P 1'
#
loop_
_entity.id
_entity.type
_entity.pdbx_description
1 polymer ?
#
loop_
_entity_poly.entity_id
_entity_poly.type
_entity_poly.pdbx_seq_one_letter_code
_entity_poly.pdbx_strand_id
1 'polypeptide(L)' 'MLPIFKTHTPLPASKKSVPSLFIKHLEEVGIEDVPEVGGKNASLGEMLQELIPKGVLIISRIWL' A
#
# COMPACT_ATOMS: atom_id res chain seq x y z
N MET A 1 -9.41 -28.60 -41.89
CA MET A 1 -8.06 -28.08 -41.58
C MET A 1 -8.22 -26.64 -41.12
N LEU A 2 -8.22 -26.41 -39.80
CA LEU A 2 -8.28 -25.07 -39.20
C LEU A 2 -7.02 -24.83 -38.36
N PRO A 3 -6.46 -23.62 -38.37
CA PRO A 3 -5.13 -23.32 -37.88
C PRO A 3 -5.05 -23.25 -36.35
N ILE A 4 -3.83 -23.49 -35.88
CA ILE A 4 -3.40 -23.60 -34.49
C ILE A 4 -3.13 -22.18 -33.95
N PHE A 5 -3.59 -21.91 -32.73
CA PHE A 5 -3.29 -20.75 -31.87
C PHE A 5 -3.80 -19.35 -32.26
N LYS A 6 -4.80 -18.87 -31.50
CA LYS A 6 -4.67 -17.68 -30.63
C LYS A 6 -5.84 -17.61 -29.65
N THR A 7 -5.70 -18.24 -28.49
CA THR A 7 -6.53 -17.90 -27.33
C THR A 7 -5.85 -16.74 -26.59
N HIS A 8 -6.28 -15.50 -26.84
CA HIS A 8 -6.22 -14.50 -25.78
C HIS A 8 -7.38 -14.83 -24.83
N THR A 9 -7.13 -15.79 -23.94
CA THR A 9 -8.03 -16.08 -22.84
C THR A 9 -8.10 -14.81 -21.98
N PRO A 10 -9.29 -14.22 -21.74
CA PRO A 10 -9.38 -13.15 -20.76
C PRO A 10 -8.92 -13.70 -19.41
N LEU A 11 -7.97 -13.00 -18.78
CA LEU A 11 -7.54 -13.32 -17.42
C LEU A 11 -8.80 -13.40 -16.55
N PRO A 12 -9.06 -14.51 -15.85
CA PRO A 12 -10.19 -14.57 -14.93
C PRO A 12 -10.01 -13.47 -13.90
N ALA A 13 -11.06 -12.65 -13.73
CA ALA A 13 -11.14 -11.61 -12.73
C ALA A 13 -11.07 -12.24 -11.32
N SER A 14 -9.86 -12.49 -10.83
CA SER A 14 -9.61 -12.80 -9.43
C SER A 14 -9.09 -11.53 -8.78
N LYS A 15 -10.03 -10.64 -8.42
CA LYS A 15 -9.77 -9.64 -7.40
C LYS A 15 -9.66 -10.41 -6.08
N LYS A 16 -8.49 -11.01 -5.83
CA LYS A 16 -8.19 -11.63 -4.54
C LYS A 16 -8.32 -10.52 -3.48
N SER A 17 -9.39 -10.55 -2.70
CA SER A 17 -9.49 -9.77 -1.48
C SER A 17 -8.43 -10.29 -0.53
N VAL A 18 -7.28 -9.63 -0.50
CA VAL A 18 -6.30 -9.81 0.58
C VAL A 18 -7.08 -9.56 1.88
N PRO A 19 -7.08 -10.48 2.86
CA PRO A 19 -7.72 -10.20 4.13
C PRO A 19 -7.16 -8.88 4.66
N SER A 20 -8.04 -7.97 5.07
CA SER A 20 -7.73 -6.58 5.49
C SER A 20 -6.86 -6.47 6.75
N LEU A 21 -6.27 -7.59 7.20
CA LEU A 21 -5.53 -7.74 8.45
C LEU A 21 -4.00 -7.62 8.28
N PHE A 22 -3.47 -7.61 7.06
CA PHE A 22 -2.01 -7.56 6.83
C PHE A 22 -1.50 -6.23 6.27
N ILE A 23 -2.38 -5.25 6.10
CA ILE A 23 -2.04 -3.92 5.54
C ILE A 23 -2.74 -2.87 6.39
N LYS A 24 -1.99 -1.87 6.86
CA LYS A 24 -2.50 -0.70 7.60
C LYS A 24 -2.34 0.57 6.75
N HIS A 25 -3.22 1.55 6.97
CA HIS A 25 -3.04 2.89 6.39
C HIS A 25 -1.93 3.63 7.13
N LEU A 26 -0.96 4.14 6.40
CA LEU A 26 0.26 4.71 6.99
C LEU A 26 -0.02 5.99 7.78
N GLU A 27 -1.08 6.70 7.43
CA GLU A 27 -1.61 7.90 8.12
C GLU A 27 -2.20 7.58 9.50
N GLU A 28 -2.46 6.31 9.79
CA GLU A 28 -3.10 5.80 11.02
C GLU A 28 -2.12 5.04 11.93
N VAL A 29 -0.84 4.95 11.54
CA VAL A 29 0.19 4.18 12.25
C VAL A 29 1.08 5.11 13.08
N GLY A 30 1.34 4.74 14.33
CA GLY A 30 2.18 5.50 15.27
C GLY A 30 3.28 4.68 15.93
N ILE A 31 3.94 5.28 16.92
CA ILE A 31 5.00 4.61 17.72
C ILE A 31 4.50 3.34 18.43
N GLU A 32 3.22 3.28 18.78
CA GLU A 32 2.54 2.15 19.39
C GLU A 32 2.51 0.91 18.47
N ASP A 33 2.55 1.11 17.16
CA ASP A 33 2.47 0.04 16.16
C ASP A 33 3.85 -0.54 15.77
N VAL A 34 4.95 -0.07 16.37
CA VAL A 34 6.30 -0.57 16.10
C VAL A 34 6.40 -2.12 16.15
N PRO A 35 5.76 -2.84 17.10
CA PRO A 35 5.81 -4.30 17.12
C PRO A 35 5.22 -4.97 15.87
N GLU A 36 4.30 -4.30 15.17
CA GLU A 36 3.58 -4.85 14.02
C GLU A 36 4.15 -4.37 12.68
N VAL A 37 4.55 -3.10 12.59
CA VAL A 37 4.98 -2.47 11.33
C VAL A 37 6.48 -2.17 11.26
N GLY A 38 7.19 -2.28 12.37
CA GLY A 38 8.59 -1.89 12.52
C GLY A 38 8.82 -0.37 12.59
N GLY A 39 10.01 0.02 13.05
CA GLY A 39 10.32 1.42 13.36
C GLY A 39 10.28 2.40 12.17
N LYS A 40 10.58 1.95 10.95
CA LYS A 40 10.55 2.81 9.75
C LYS A 40 9.12 3.25 9.41
N ASN A 41 8.18 2.31 9.41
CA ASN A 41 6.80 2.58 9.05
C ASN A 41 6.10 3.39 10.14
N ALA A 42 6.35 3.07 11.42
CA ALA A 42 5.90 3.87 12.54
C ALA A 42 6.42 5.32 12.46
N SER A 43 7.72 5.51 12.24
CA SER A 43 8.28 6.86 12.08
C SER A 43 7.70 7.61 10.88
N LEU A 44 7.34 6.91 9.80
CA LEU A 44 6.77 7.56 8.63
C LEU A 44 5.32 7.97 8.85
N GLY A 45 4.54 7.17 9.58
CA GLY A 45 3.19 7.56 10.00
C GLY A 45 3.19 8.78 10.92
N GLU A 46 4.07 8.81 11.92
CA GLU A 46 4.30 9.98 12.79
C GLU A 46 4.67 11.22 11.97
N MET A 47 5.59 11.08 11.00
CA MET A 47 5.96 12.18 10.11
C MET A 47 4.77 12.69 9.28
N LEU A 48 3.90 11.81 8.79
CA LEU A 48 2.71 12.22 8.05
C LEU A 48 1.76 13.02 8.94
N GLN A 49 1.46 12.55 10.15
CA GLN A 49 0.54 13.20 11.07
C GLN A 49 1.09 14.55 11.57
N GLU A 50 2.38 14.61 11.89
CA GLU A 50 2.97 15.78 12.55
C GLU A 50 3.54 16.83 11.59
N LEU A 51 4.04 16.42 10.42
CA LEU A 51 4.82 17.31 9.55
C LEU A 51 4.01 17.80 8.34
N ILE A 52 3.02 17.04 7.85
CA ILE A 52 2.12 17.51 6.78
C ILE A 52 1.35 18.77 7.18
N PRO A 53 0.75 18.88 8.39
CA PRO A 53 0.08 20.11 8.81
C PRO A 53 1.02 21.33 8.90
N LYS A 54 2.32 21.08 9.02
CA LYS A 54 3.39 22.09 9.04
C LYS A 54 3.91 22.43 7.64
N GLY A 55 3.31 21.85 6.58
CA GLY A 55 3.70 22.08 5.19
C GLY A 55 4.95 21.33 4.75
N VAL A 56 5.44 20.38 5.55
CA VAL A 56 6.60 19.56 5.19
C VAL A 56 6.16 18.41 4.29
N LEU A 57 6.80 18.29 3.13
CA LEU A 57 6.53 17.21 2.19
C LEU A 57 7.25 15.94 2.62
N ILE A 58 6.48 14.88 2.86
CA ILE A 58 6.99 13.54 3.22
C ILE A 58 6.76 12.59 2.04
N ILE A 59 7.78 11.81 1.69
CA ILE A 59 7.73 10.87 0.56
C ILE A 59 6.98 9.59 0.97
N SER A 60 5.65 9.64 0.92
CA SER A 60 4.78 8.48 1.16
C SER A 60 4.24 7.88 -0.15
N ARG A 61 4.11 8.73 -1.18
CA ARG A 61 4.02 8.38 -2.60
C ARG A 61 4.57 9.55 -3.40
N ILE A 62 5.42 9.29 -4.38
CA ILE A 62 5.66 10.26 -5.44
C ILE A 62 4.32 10.56 -6.10
N TRP A 63 3.93 11.83 -6.09
CA TRP A 63 2.68 12.35 -6.65
C TRP A 63 2.55 11.93 -8.12
N LEU A 64 1.70 10.92 -8.37
CA LEU A 64 1.23 10.48 -9.68
C LEU A 64 -0.29 10.31 -9.60
#